data_AF-A0A7K6K4C3-F1
#
_entry.id   AF-A0A7K6K4C3-F1
#
_cell.length_a   1.000
_cell.length_b   1.000
_cell.length_c   1.000
_cell.angle_alpha   90.00
_cell.angle_beta   90.00
_cell.angle_gamma   90.00
#
_symmetry.space_group_name_H-M   'P 1'
#
loop_
_entity.id
_entity.type
_entity.pdbx_description
1 polymer ?
#
loop_
_entity_poly.entity_id
_entity_poly.type
_entity_poly.pdbx_seq_one_letter_code
_entity_poly.pdbx_strand_id
1 'polypeptide(L)'
;MATDLSELLKEATKEVHEQAENTPFMRNFQKGQVSLQEFKLVTASLYFIYSALEEEIERNKNNPVYAPVYFPAELHRKAALEEDLKYFYGRNWREEIPCPEATRKYVERLHYIGKNEPELLVAHAYTRYLGDLSGGQVLKKIAQKALQLPSTGEGLAFFTFDGVSNATKFKQLYRSRMNALEMDLATKKRVTEEAKKAFLLNIQVFEALQELVSKGQENGHPVQPKAELLRTRNINKSHEHGPAAGKESERTKMRNADTTPTTSLVRWIVALSFLAMTVAVGLFAM
;
A
#
# COMPACT_ATOMS: atom_id res chain seq x y z
N MET A 1 -32.81 -5.51 16.26
CA MET A 1 -31.46 -5.88 16.72
C MET A 1 -30.61 -4.63 16.72
N ALA A 2 -29.75 -4.43 17.72
CA ALA A 2 -28.81 -3.30 17.68
C ALA A 2 -27.86 -3.51 16.49
N THR A 3 -27.70 -2.51 15.63
CA THR A 3 -26.82 -2.63 14.46
C THR A 3 -25.37 -2.74 14.90
N ASP A 4 -24.66 -3.71 14.32
CA ASP A 4 -23.25 -3.97 14.57
C ASP A 4 -22.38 -2.81 14.09
N LEU A 5 -21.35 -2.46 14.86
CA LEU A 5 -20.45 -1.36 14.55
C LEU A 5 -19.76 -1.57 13.19
N SER A 6 -19.37 -2.81 12.89
CA SER A 6 -18.73 -3.16 11.61
C SER A 6 -19.63 -2.91 10.40
N GLU A 7 -20.94 -3.13 10.54
CA GLU A 7 -21.91 -2.88 9.47
C GLU A 7 -22.16 -1.39 9.29
N LEU A 8 -22.34 -0.67 10.40
CA LEU A 8 -22.49 0.79 10.39
C LEU A 8 -21.30 1.47 9.73
N LEU A 9 -20.07 1.06 10.05
CA LEU A 9 -18.86 1.61 9.44
C LEU A 9 -18.77 1.28 7.96
N LYS A 10 -19.06 0.04 7.55
CA LYS A 10 -19.06 -0.36 6.14
C LYS A 10 -20.03 0.50 5.32
N GLU A 11 -21.25 0.67 5.81
CA GLU A 11 -22.26 1.47 5.11
C GLU A 11 -21.88 2.96 5.10
N ALA A 12 -21.54 3.52 6.25
CA ALA A 12 -21.23 4.93 6.39
C ALA A 12 -20.01 5.39 5.58
N THR A 13 -19.05 4.49 5.34
CA THR A 13 -17.80 4.81 4.62
C THR A 13 -17.84 4.46 3.13
N LYS A 14 -18.93 3.87 2.62
CA LYS A 14 -19.02 3.36 1.25
C LYS A 14 -18.72 4.43 0.20
N GLU A 15 -19.36 5.59 0.30
CA GLU A 15 -19.19 6.69 -0.67
C GLU A 15 -17.78 7.29 -0.62
N VAL A 16 -17.26 7.56 0.57
CA VAL A 16 -15.90 8.13 0.73
C VAL A 16 -14.80 7.13 0.39
N HIS A 17 -15.04 5.83 0.54
CA HIS A 17 -14.15 4.79 0.04
C HIS A 17 -14.08 4.81 -1.50
N GLU A 18 -15.22 4.88 -2.18
CA GLU A 18 -15.28 5.01 -3.64
C GLU A 18 -14.58 6.29 -4.11
N GLN A 19 -14.75 7.41 -3.41
CA GLN A 19 -14.03 8.65 -3.70
C GLN A 19 -12.50 8.47 -3.56
N ALA A 20 -12.04 7.81 -2.48
CA ALA A 20 -10.63 7.58 -2.24
C ALA A 20 -9.97 6.74 -3.35
N GLU A 21 -10.64 5.66 -3.79
CA GLU A 21 -10.15 4.81 -4.89
C GLU A 21 -10.12 5.55 -6.23
N ASN A 22 -10.99 6.54 -6.42
CA ASN A 22 -11.11 7.33 -7.65
C ASN A 22 -10.25 8.61 -7.68
N THR A 23 -9.45 8.89 -6.64
CA THR A 23 -8.47 9.97 -6.67
C THR A 23 -7.50 9.79 -7.85
N PRO A 24 -7.00 10.87 -8.49
CA PRO A 24 -6.04 10.74 -9.59
C PRO A 24 -4.83 9.87 -9.25
N PHE A 25 -4.25 10.06 -8.06
CA PHE A 25 -3.13 9.27 -7.55
C PHE A 25 -3.46 7.77 -7.52
N MET A 26 -4.60 7.38 -6.91
CA MET A 26 -4.99 5.97 -6.81
C MET A 26 -5.36 5.37 -8.16
N ARG A 27 -6.02 6.11 -9.05
CA ARG A 27 -6.32 5.63 -10.42
C ARG A 27 -5.04 5.41 -11.23
N ASN A 28 -4.06 6.29 -11.13
CA ASN A 28 -2.75 6.12 -11.77
C ASN A 28 -2.03 4.91 -11.19
N PHE A 29 -2.02 4.77 -9.86
CA PHE A 29 -1.46 3.60 -9.18
C PHE A 29 -2.10 2.31 -9.68
N GLN A 30 -3.43 2.20 -9.69
CA GLN A 30 -4.16 1.00 -10.13
C GLN A 30 -3.87 0.62 -11.59
N LYS A 31 -3.58 1.62 -12.44
CA LYS A 31 -3.15 1.40 -13.83
C LYS A 31 -1.68 1.00 -13.98
N GLY A 32 -0.93 0.92 -12.88
CA GLY A 32 0.52 0.69 -12.88
C GLY A 32 1.32 1.90 -13.35
N GLN A 33 0.73 3.09 -13.34
CA GLN A 33 1.34 4.36 -13.74
C GLN A 33 1.87 5.11 -12.51
N VAL A 34 2.49 4.36 -11.58
CA VAL A 34 3.14 4.93 -10.39
C VAL A 34 4.65 4.97 -10.62
N SER A 35 5.23 6.15 -10.47
CA SER A 35 6.68 6.36 -10.50
C SER A 35 7.32 5.95 -9.18
N LEU A 36 8.63 5.67 -9.21
CA LEU A 36 9.39 5.40 -7.98
C LEU A 36 9.30 6.57 -7.00
N GLN A 37 9.32 7.81 -7.49
CA GLN A 37 9.24 8.99 -6.64
C GLN A 37 7.87 9.10 -5.95
N GLU A 38 6.76 8.89 -6.67
CA GLU A 38 5.42 8.83 -6.08
C GLU A 38 5.32 7.74 -5.01
N PHE A 39 5.86 6.56 -5.31
CA PHE A 39 5.86 5.46 -4.35
C PHE A 39 6.68 5.77 -3.09
N LYS A 40 7.85 6.39 -3.26
CA LYS A 40 8.68 6.86 -2.15
C LYS A 40 7.98 7.90 -1.27
N LEU A 41 7.24 8.82 -1.88
CA LEU A 41 6.50 9.85 -1.17
C LEU A 41 5.32 9.27 -0.38
N VAL A 42 4.53 8.38 -0.99
CA VAL A 42 3.41 7.75 -0.26
C VAL A 42 3.91 6.87 0.87
N THR A 43 4.98 6.10 0.68
CA THR A 43 5.59 5.28 1.74
C THR A 43 6.09 6.15 2.90
N ALA A 44 6.68 7.31 2.63
CA ALA A 44 7.07 8.28 3.67
C ALA A 44 5.85 8.82 4.43
N SER A 45 4.80 9.24 3.73
CA SER A 45 3.57 9.71 4.38
C SER A 45 2.91 8.63 5.23
N LEU A 46 2.88 7.38 4.74
CA LEU A 46 2.36 6.25 5.51
C LEU A 46 3.20 6.01 6.78
N TYR A 47 4.53 6.08 6.70
CA TYR A 47 5.38 5.95 7.89
C TYR A 47 4.98 6.90 9.01
N PHE A 48 4.75 8.19 8.70
CA PHE A 48 4.32 9.15 9.72
C PHE A 48 2.92 8.84 10.26
N ILE A 49 1.97 8.50 9.38
CA ILE A 49 0.58 8.17 9.76
C ILE A 49 0.55 6.94 10.66
N TYR A 50 1.18 5.83 10.27
CA TYR A 50 1.21 4.61 11.08
C TYR A 50 2.03 4.78 12.35
N SER A 51 3.11 5.57 12.33
CA SER A 51 3.85 5.87 13.56
C SER A 51 2.97 6.56 14.60
N ALA A 52 2.17 7.54 14.17
CA ALA A 52 1.25 8.25 15.06
C ALA A 52 0.07 7.37 15.49
N LEU A 53 -0.54 6.64 14.55
CA LEU A 53 -1.63 5.70 14.85
C LEU A 53 -1.17 4.66 15.89
N GLU A 54 -0.01 4.05 15.67
CA GLU A 54 0.49 2.96 16.53
C GLU A 54 1.00 3.48 17.87
N GLU A 55 1.53 4.70 17.94
CA GLU A 55 1.81 5.36 19.23
C GLU A 55 0.52 5.52 20.06
N GLU A 56 -0.56 5.98 19.43
CA GLU A 56 -1.83 6.19 20.11
C GLU A 56 -2.58 4.88 20.43
N ILE A 57 -2.37 3.84 19.62
CA ILE A 57 -2.79 2.47 19.93
C ILE A 57 -2.06 1.97 21.18
N GLU A 58 -0.74 2.11 21.24
CA GLU A 58 0.04 1.70 22.42
C GLU A 58 -0.36 2.46 23.68
N ARG A 59 -0.69 3.76 23.55
CA ARG A 59 -1.23 4.56 24.66
C ARG A 59 -2.54 3.99 25.19
N ASN A 60 -3.41 3.48 24.31
CA ASN A 60 -4.77 3.06 24.63
C ASN A 60 -4.97 1.53 24.68
N LYS A 61 -3.89 0.73 24.61
CA LYS A 61 -3.99 -0.73 24.50
C LYS A 61 -4.76 -1.43 25.62
N ASN A 62 -4.77 -0.84 26.82
CA ASN A 62 -5.50 -1.36 27.99
C ASN A 62 -6.85 -0.65 28.21
N ASN A 63 -7.17 0.36 27.40
CA ASN A 63 -8.43 1.09 27.52
C ASN A 63 -9.57 0.23 26.95
N PRO A 64 -10.65 -0.08 27.71
CA PRO A 64 -11.73 -0.94 27.24
C PRO A 64 -12.36 -0.53 25.91
N VAL A 65 -12.33 0.76 25.57
CA VAL A 65 -12.88 1.30 24.32
C VAL A 65 -12.05 0.95 23.07
N TYR A 66 -10.86 0.35 23.24
CA TYR A 66 -9.98 -0.06 22.14
C TYR A 66 -9.36 -1.45 22.34
N ALA A 67 -9.10 -1.89 23.58
CA ALA A 67 -8.38 -3.12 23.90
C ALA A 67 -8.86 -4.37 23.11
N PRO A 68 -10.17 -4.59 22.86
CA PRO A 68 -10.63 -5.73 22.06
C PRO A 68 -10.08 -5.82 20.63
N VAL A 69 -9.64 -4.70 20.05
CA VAL A 69 -9.08 -4.61 18.68
C VAL A 69 -7.56 -4.41 18.66
N TYR A 70 -6.87 -4.64 19.78
CA TYR A 70 -5.41 -4.53 19.88
C TYR A 70 -4.71 -5.78 19.32
N PHE A 71 -4.16 -5.66 18.10
CA PHE A 71 -3.46 -6.75 17.36
C PHE A 71 -2.09 -6.29 16.83
N PRO A 72 -1.12 -6.00 17.71
CA PRO A 72 0.14 -5.40 17.29
C PRO A 72 1.00 -6.33 16.42
N ALA A 73 1.06 -7.63 16.77
CA ALA A 73 1.88 -8.61 16.05
C ALA A 73 1.38 -8.85 14.63
N GLU A 74 0.07 -8.74 14.43
CA GLU A 74 -0.59 -8.99 13.17
C GLU A 74 -0.68 -7.74 12.30
N LEU A 75 -0.93 -6.57 12.90
CA LEU A 75 -1.32 -5.36 12.15
C LEU A 75 -0.33 -4.22 12.17
N HIS A 76 0.55 -4.08 13.18
CA HIS A 76 1.44 -2.90 13.21
C HIS A 76 2.36 -2.88 11.99
N ARG A 77 2.47 -1.71 11.36
CA ARG A 77 3.14 -1.45 10.08
C ARG A 77 4.37 -0.58 10.23
N LYS A 78 4.56 0.14 11.34
CA LYS A 78 5.71 1.05 11.51
C LYS A 78 7.04 0.37 11.21
N ALA A 79 7.30 -0.80 11.79
CA ALA A 79 8.57 -1.52 11.58
C ALA A 79 8.79 -1.87 10.10
N ALA A 80 7.75 -2.38 9.42
CA ALA A 80 7.80 -2.68 7.99
C ALA A 80 8.03 -1.42 7.14
N LEU A 81 7.42 -0.29 7.49
CA LEU A 81 7.64 0.98 6.82
C LEU A 81 9.06 1.52 7.03
N GLU A 82 9.67 1.30 8.21
CA GLU A 82 11.08 1.64 8.42
C GLU A 82 12.02 0.81 7.53
N GLU A 83 11.70 -0.46 7.27
CA GLU A 83 12.46 -1.30 6.33
C GLU A 83 12.32 -0.81 4.89
N ASP A 84 11.10 -0.51 4.45
CA ASP A 84 10.84 0.02 3.12
C ASP A 84 11.55 1.38 2.92
N LEU A 85 11.52 2.26 3.92
CA LEU A 85 12.20 3.55 3.83
C LEU A 85 13.73 3.41 3.81
N LYS A 86 14.31 2.48 4.57
CA LYS A 86 15.74 2.15 4.47
C LYS A 86 16.09 1.63 3.07
N TYR A 87 15.22 0.84 2.46
CA TYR A 87 15.41 0.34 1.09
C TYR A 87 15.42 1.49 0.07
N PHE A 88 14.49 2.44 0.18
CA PHE A 88 14.32 3.50 -0.83
C PHE A 88 15.17 4.76 -0.64
N TYR A 89 15.52 5.10 0.61
CA TYR A 89 16.26 6.33 0.96
C TYR A 89 17.62 6.02 1.62
N GLY A 90 17.95 4.76 1.86
CA GLY A 90 19.22 4.37 2.46
C GLY A 90 19.27 4.60 3.98
N ARG A 91 20.48 4.68 4.53
CA ARG A 91 20.69 4.67 5.99
C ARG A 91 20.18 5.94 6.69
N ASN A 92 20.21 7.08 6.01
CA ASN A 92 19.81 8.39 6.53
C ASN A 92 18.36 8.76 6.13
N TRP A 93 17.51 7.74 5.94
CA TRP A 93 16.15 7.95 5.47
C TRP A 93 15.34 8.88 6.38
N ARG A 94 15.61 8.89 7.70
CA ARG A 94 14.85 9.71 8.67
C ARG A 94 14.99 11.20 8.40
N GLU A 95 16.17 11.62 7.95
CA GLU A 95 16.50 13.01 7.63
C GLU A 95 16.03 13.41 6.22
N GLU A 96 15.78 12.44 5.34
CA GLU A 96 15.46 12.68 3.92
C GLU A 96 13.96 12.63 3.60
N ILE A 97 13.15 11.91 4.39
CA ILE A 97 11.74 11.74 4.07
C ILE A 97 10.94 13.04 4.26
N PRO A 98 10.14 13.47 3.27
CA PRO A 98 9.30 14.64 3.43
C PRO A 98 8.04 14.30 4.24
N CYS A 99 7.55 15.27 5.01
CA CYS A 99 6.25 15.22 5.66
C CYS A 99 5.36 16.35 5.12
N PRO A 100 4.58 16.09 4.06
CA PRO A 100 3.65 17.07 3.50
C PRO A 100 2.64 17.57 4.54
N GLU A 101 2.13 18.79 4.36
CA GLU A 101 1.18 19.39 5.31
C GLU A 101 -0.07 18.51 5.54
N ALA A 102 -0.60 17.88 4.49
CA ALA A 102 -1.73 16.96 4.61
C ALA A 102 -1.41 15.74 5.49
N THR A 103 -0.19 15.20 5.38
CA THR A 103 0.28 14.11 6.26
C THR A 103 0.38 14.58 7.71
N ARG A 104 0.94 15.77 7.94
CA ARG A 104 1.03 16.36 9.28
C ARG A 104 -0.35 16.56 9.92
N LYS A 105 -1.33 17.07 9.16
CA LYS A 105 -2.73 17.22 9.63
C LYS A 105 -3.36 15.89 10.04
N TYR A 106 -3.07 14.82 9.29
CA TYR A 106 -3.55 13.49 9.66
C TYR A 106 -2.89 13.02 10.96
N VAL A 107 -1.57 13.14 11.07
CA VAL A 107 -0.82 12.83 12.31
C VAL A 107 -1.36 13.60 13.52
N GLU A 108 -1.61 14.90 13.37
CA GLU A 108 -2.20 15.74 14.42
C GLU A 108 -3.58 15.24 14.85
N ARG A 109 -4.45 14.85 13.90
CA ARG A 109 -5.75 14.26 14.23
C ARG A 109 -5.62 12.94 14.97
N LEU A 110 -4.69 12.07 14.58
CA LEU A 110 -4.45 10.80 15.27
C LEU A 110 -4.05 11.03 16.72
N HIS A 111 -3.07 11.91 16.97
CA HIS A 111 -2.67 12.27 18.33
C HIS A 111 -3.80 12.90 19.13
N TYR A 112 -4.63 13.76 18.51
CA TYR A 112 -5.78 14.33 19.17
C TYR A 112 -6.78 13.25 19.60
N ILE A 113 -7.13 12.32 18.69
CA ILE A 113 -8.06 11.22 18.97
C ILE A 113 -7.52 10.33 20.07
N GLY A 114 -6.27 9.87 19.96
CA GLY A 114 -5.68 8.98 20.95
C GLY A 114 -5.58 9.57 22.36
N LYS A 115 -5.42 10.89 22.48
CA LYS A 115 -5.30 11.57 23.78
C LYS A 115 -6.64 12.01 24.37
N ASN A 116 -7.60 12.41 23.54
CA ASN A 116 -8.79 13.13 24.00
C ASN A 116 -10.10 12.39 23.71
N GLU A 117 -10.14 11.53 22.68
CA GLU A 117 -11.35 10.82 22.24
C GLU A 117 -11.01 9.36 21.86
N PRO A 118 -10.40 8.56 22.76
CA PRO A 118 -9.86 7.24 22.43
C PRO A 118 -10.92 6.25 21.95
N GLU A 119 -12.20 6.46 22.29
CA GLU A 119 -13.33 5.69 21.77
C GLU A 119 -13.49 5.80 20.23
N LEU A 120 -12.93 6.85 19.62
CA LEU A 120 -12.93 7.05 18.18
C LEU A 120 -11.69 6.48 17.48
N LEU A 121 -10.68 6.00 18.23
CA LEU A 121 -9.44 5.48 17.65
C LEU A 121 -9.68 4.27 16.75
N VAL A 122 -10.69 3.45 17.07
CA VAL A 122 -11.12 2.31 16.25
C VAL A 122 -11.51 2.72 14.83
N ALA A 123 -12.01 3.95 14.61
CA ALA A 123 -12.35 4.45 13.29
C ALA A 123 -11.12 4.55 12.38
N HIS A 124 -9.99 5.02 12.92
CA HIS A 124 -8.74 5.15 12.17
C HIS A 124 -8.08 3.79 11.92
N ALA A 125 -8.04 2.94 12.94
CA ALA A 125 -7.52 1.58 12.81
C ALA A 125 -8.33 0.76 11.79
N TYR A 126 -9.66 0.87 11.81
CA TYR A 126 -10.56 0.26 10.82
C TYR A 126 -10.23 0.72 9.39
N THR A 127 -10.19 2.04 9.17
CA THR A 127 -9.97 2.63 7.83
C THR A 127 -8.63 2.21 7.24
N ARG A 128 -7.57 2.16 8.06
CA ARG A 128 -6.23 1.77 7.63
C ARG A 128 -6.08 0.26 7.47
N TYR A 129 -6.14 -0.50 8.58
CA TYR A 129 -5.75 -1.91 8.58
C TYR A 129 -6.66 -2.80 7.73
N LEU A 130 -7.98 -2.59 7.73
CA LEU A 130 -8.86 -3.39 6.87
C LEU A 130 -8.70 -3.05 5.38
N GLY A 131 -8.30 -1.81 5.06
CA GLY A 131 -7.92 -1.40 3.72
C GLY A 131 -6.67 -2.14 3.23
N ASP A 132 -5.64 -2.21 4.08
CA ASP A 132 -4.37 -2.89 3.76
C ASP A 132 -4.55 -4.40 3.54
N LEU A 133 -5.39 -5.03 4.36
CA LEU A 133 -5.77 -6.46 4.24
C LEU A 133 -6.78 -6.72 3.11
N SER A 134 -7.20 -5.70 2.37
CA SER A 134 -8.13 -5.80 1.23
C SER A 134 -7.44 -5.35 -0.05
N GLY A 135 -7.50 -4.06 -0.38
CA GLY A 135 -6.91 -3.51 -1.60
C GLY A 135 -5.37 -3.52 -1.59
N GLY A 136 -4.75 -3.47 -0.42
CA GLY A 136 -3.29 -3.44 -0.29
C GLY A 136 -2.58 -4.62 -0.97
N GLN A 137 -3.18 -5.81 -0.98
CA GLN A 137 -2.59 -6.98 -1.64
C GLN A 137 -2.59 -6.88 -3.18
N VAL A 138 -3.57 -6.16 -3.75
CA VAL A 138 -3.59 -5.84 -5.18
C VAL A 138 -2.55 -4.77 -5.49
N LEU A 139 -2.49 -3.71 -4.66
CA LEU A 139 -1.51 -2.63 -4.81
C LEU A 139 -0.07 -3.14 -4.71
N LYS A 140 0.21 -4.09 -3.81
CA LYS A 140 1.52 -4.77 -3.71
C LYS A 140 1.98 -5.33 -5.05
N LYS A 141 1.12 -6.09 -5.73
CA LYS A 141 1.43 -6.72 -7.03
C LYS A 141 1.65 -5.68 -8.13
N ILE A 142 0.85 -4.60 -8.11
CA ILE A 142 0.97 -3.52 -9.07
C ILE A 142 2.29 -2.77 -8.87
N ALA A 143 2.61 -2.38 -7.63
CA ALA A 143 3.87 -1.72 -7.29
C ALA A 143 5.08 -2.57 -7.67
N GLN A 144 5.06 -3.87 -7.32
CA GLN A 144 6.13 -4.79 -7.66
C GLN A 144 6.41 -4.82 -9.16
N LYS A 145 5.35 -4.90 -9.97
CA LYS A 145 5.47 -4.92 -11.44
C LYS A 145 5.88 -3.57 -12.02
N ALA A 146 5.21 -2.49 -11.61
CA ALA A 146 5.42 -1.15 -12.16
C ALA A 146 6.83 -0.63 -11.87
N LEU A 147 7.34 -0.90 -10.67
CA LEU A 147 8.65 -0.43 -10.19
C LEU A 147 9.77 -1.47 -10.34
N GLN A 148 9.45 -2.65 -10.89
CA GLN A 148 10.40 -3.75 -11.07
C GLN A 148 11.11 -4.17 -9.77
N LEU A 149 10.36 -4.17 -8.65
CA LEU A 149 10.89 -4.55 -7.34
C LEU A 149 11.15 -6.07 -7.28
N PRO A 150 12.14 -6.49 -6.48
CA PRO A 150 12.55 -7.89 -6.45
C PRO A 150 11.44 -8.81 -5.92
N SER A 151 11.49 -10.08 -6.34
CA SER A 151 10.53 -11.11 -5.89
C SER A 151 10.71 -11.52 -4.43
N THR A 152 11.86 -11.20 -3.84
CA THR A 152 12.21 -11.41 -2.42
C THR A 152 11.43 -10.49 -1.48
N GLY A 153 10.82 -9.41 -1.98
CA GLY A 153 9.87 -8.59 -1.24
C GLY A 153 10.44 -7.28 -0.65
N GLU A 154 11.73 -6.99 -0.83
CA GLU A 154 12.30 -5.72 -0.37
C GLU A 154 11.61 -4.51 -1.04
N GLY A 155 11.34 -3.48 -0.24
CA GLY A 155 10.58 -2.30 -0.66
C GLY A 155 9.06 -2.48 -0.66
N LEU A 156 8.56 -3.64 -0.22
CA LEU A 156 7.13 -3.96 -0.09
C LEU A 156 6.79 -4.62 1.26
N ALA A 157 7.60 -4.39 2.29
CA ALA A 157 7.39 -4.95 3.62
C ALA A 157 6.05 -4.48 4.21
N PHE A 158 5.65 -3.21 3.99
CA PHE A 158 4.37 -2.64 4.42
C PHE A 158 3.17 -3.53 4.06
N PHE A 159 3.18 -4.09 2.84
CA PHE A 159 2.09 -4.91 2.30
C PHE A 159 2.14 -6.37 2.75
N THR A 160 3.12 -6.77 3.57
CA THR A 160 3.34 -8.15 4.01
C THR A 160 2.94 -8.31 5.47
N PHE A 161 2.04 -9.26 5.74
CA PHE A 161 1.43 -9.46 7.07
C PHE A 161 1.78 -10.85 7.60
N ASP A 162 3.00 -11.03 8.12
CA ASP A 162 3.47 -12.35 8.57
C ASP A 162 2.66 -12.91 9.75
N GLY A 163 2.09 -12.04 10.59
CA GLY A 163 1.17 -12.42 11.66
C GLY A 163 -0.24 -12.81 11.18
N VAL A 164 -0.56 -12.64 9.88
CA VAL A 164 -1.89 -12.91 9.31
C VAL A 164 -1.80 -14.01 8.26
N SER A 165 -2.09 -15.25 8.68
CA SER A 165 -2.08 -16.42 7.76
C SER A 165 -3.22 -16.39 6.73
N ASN A 166 -4.36 -15.79 7.05
CA ASN A 166 -5.50 -15.65 6.15
C ASN A 166 -6.20 -14.30 6.35
N ALA A 167 -6.02 -13.38 5.40
CA ALA A 167 -6.58 -12.04 5.48
C ALA A 167 -8.12 -12.03 5.60
N THR A 168 -8.84 -12.91 4.91
CA THR A 168 -10.31 -12.96 4.99
C THR A 168 -10.78 -13.33 6.40
N LYS A 169 -10.23 -14.40 6.97
CA LYS A 169 -10.56 -14.84 8.33
C LYS A 169 -10.17 -13.79 9.37
N PHE A 170 -9.01 -13.16 9.21
CA PHE A 170 -8.57 -12.11 10.13
C PHE A 170 -9.46 -10.89 10.08
N LYS A 171 -9.92 -10.45 8.90
CA LYS A 171 -10.89 -9.36 8.78
C LYS A 171 -12.24 -9.70 9.41
N GLN A 172 -12.69 -10.95 9.35
CA GLN A 172 -13.90 -11.41 10.06
C GLN A 172 -13.70 -11.35 11.58
N LEU A 173 -12.58 -11.85 12.08
CA LEU A 173 -12.20 -11.75 13.49
C LEU A 173 -12.18 -10.28 13.95
N TYR A 174 -11.49 -9.41 13.21
CA TYR A 174 -11.38 -8.00 13.56
C TYR A 174 -12.75 -7.31 13.63
N ARG A 175 -13.65 -7.57 12.68
CA ARG A 175 -15.03 -7.05 12.72
C ARG A 175 -15.80 -7.56 13.93
N SER A 176 -15.70 -8.86 14.24
CA SER A 176 -16.31 -9.43 15.45
C SER A 176 -15.80 -8.75 16.73
N ARG A 177 -14.50 -8.45 16.80
CA ARG A 177 -13.90 -7.71 17.93
C ARG A 177 -14.35 -6.27 18.02
N MET A 178 -14.55 -5.59 16.89
CA MET A 178 -15.16 -4.26 16.87
C MET A 178 -16.61 -4.28 17.38
N ASN A 179 -17.38 -5.31 17.04
CA ASN A 179 -18.78 -5.43 17.50
C ASN A 179 -18.89 -5.72 19.00
N ALA A 180 -17.81 -6.22 19.63
CA ALA A 180 -17.73 -6.43 21.07
C ALA A 180 -17.36 -5.15 21.86
N LEU A 181 -17.08 -4.03 21.20
CA LEU A 181 -16.85 -2.76 21.88
C LEU A 181 -18.17 -2.21 22.44
N GLU A 182 -18.23 -2.02 23.75
CA GLU A 182 -19.41 -1.45 24.42
C GLU A 182 -19.55 0.04 24.08
N MET A 183 -20.54 0.37 23.24
CA MET A 183 -20.79 1.73 22.77
C MET A 183 -22.28 2.00 22.68
N ASP A 184 -22.70 3.17 23.17
CA ASP A 184 -24.04 3.68 22.92
C ASP A 184 -24.21 4.15 21.46
N LEU A 185 -25.46 4.41 21.06
CA LEU A 185 -25.76 4.80 19.68
C LEU A 185 -25.10 6.14 19.29
N ALA A 186 -24.96 7.06 20.24
CA ALA A 186 -24.32 8.36 20.02
C ALA A 186 -22.82 8.20 19.71
N THR A 187 -22.13 7.33 20.45
CA THR A 187 -20.72 7.00 20.25
C THR A 187 -20.53 6.26 18.93
N LYS A 188 -21.37 5.26 18.61
CA LYS A 188 -21.33 4.59 17.30
C LYS A 188 -21.45 5.60 16.15
N LYS A 189 -22.33 6.60 16.26
CA LYS A 189 -22.45 7.67 15.26
C LYS A 189 -21.17 8.50 15.16
N ARG A 190 -20.57 8.92 16.28
CA ARG A 190 -19.27 9.64 16.28
C ARG A 190 -18.15 8.81 15.62
N VAL A 191 -18.10 7.51 15.90
CA VAL A 191 -17.13 6.58 15.29
C VAL A 191 -17.31 6.52 13.77
N THR A 192 -18.56 6.44 13.27
CA THR A 192 -18.81 6.45 11.82
C THR A 192 -18.42 7.76 11.14
N GLU A 193 -18.68 8.91 11.79
CA GLU A 193 -18.28 10.21 11.25
C GLU A 193 -16.76 10.39 11.28
N GLU A 194 -16.08 9.91 12.32
CA GLU A 194 -14.63 9.92 12.38
C GLU A 194 -14.00 9.00 11.32
N ALA A 195 -14.64 7.87 11.00
CA ALA A 195 -14.16 7.00 9.93
C ALA A 195 -14.25 7.70 8.56
N LYS A 196 -15.35 8.41 8.28
CA LYS A 196 -15.45 9.25 7.08
C LYS A 196 -14.35 10.30 7.04
N LYS A 197 -14.07 10.96 8.17
CA LYS A 197 -12.97 11.93 8.30
C LYS A 197 -11.61 11.29 8.04
N ALA A 198 -11.37 10.06 8.52
CA ALA A 198 -10.16 9.31 8.22
C ALA A 198 -10.01 9.08 6.71
N PHE A 199 -11.07 8.69 5.99
CA PHE A 199 -11.04 8.58 4.52
C PHE A 199 -10.72 9.92 3.84
N LEU A 200 -11.35 11.02 4.27
CA LEU A 200 -11.09 12.36 3.73
C LEU A 200 -9.64 12.81 3.97
N LEU A 201 -9.07 12.50 5.14
CA LEU A 201 -7.65 12.77 5.41
C LEU A 201 -6.73 11.96 4.48
N ASN A 202 -7.07 10.71 4.18
CA ASN A 202 -6.33 9.91 3.18
C ASN A 202 -6.43 10.51 1.77
N ILE A 203 -7.62 10.95 1.36
CA ILE A 203 -7.83 11.64 0.08
C ILE A 203 -6.94 12.88 -0.02
N GLN A 204 -6.94 13.74 1.00
CA GLN A 204 -6.11 14.94 1.04
C GLN A 204 -4.61 14.62 0.97
N VAL A 205 -4.17 13.53 1.58
CA VAL A 205 -2.79 13.05 1.44
C VAL A 205 -2.51 12.68 -0.01
N PHE A 206 -3.35 11.89 -0.66
CA PHE A 206 -3.16 11.50 -2.06
C PHE A 206 -3.15 12.70 -3.02
N GLU A 207 -4.04 13.68 -2.81
CA GLU A 207 -4.08 14.92 -3.57
C GLU A 207 -2.80 15.74 -3.40
N ALA A 208 -2.34 15.93 -2.16
CA ALA A 208 -1.10 16.65 -1.86
C ALA A 208 0.13 15.97 -2.48
N LEU A 209 0.18 14.63 -2.47
CA LEU A 209 1.25 13.88 -3.11
C LEU A 209 1.26 14.03 -4.63
N GLN A 210 0.07 14.00 -5.26
CA GLN A 210 -0.07 14.23 -6.69
C GLN A 210 0.43 15.63 -7.08
N GLU A 211 0.08 16.66 -6.29
CA GLU A 211 0.55 18.03 -6.53
C GLU A 211 2.07 18.18 -6.44
N LEU A 212 2.70 17.55 -5.44
CA LEU A 212 4.15 17.61 -5.24
C LEU A 212 4.89 17.05 -6.46
N VAL A 213 4.36 15.99 -7.06
CA VAL A 213 4.94 15.34 -8.23
C VAL A 213 4.76 16.21 -9.47
N SER A 214 3.56 16.76 -9.68
CA SER A 214 3.30 17.68 -10.80
C SER A 214 4.20 18.92 -10.76
N LYS A 215 4.34 19.57 -9.58
CA LYS A 215 5.22 20.73 -9.39
C LYS A 215 6.70 20.38 -9.58
N GLY A 216 7.12 19.18 -9.20
CA GLY A 216 8.48 18.69 -9.43
C GLY A 216 8.80 18.46 -10.91
N GLN A 217 7.81 18.07 -11.71
CA GLN A 217 7.95 17.89 -13.16
C GLN A 217 7.96 19.21 -13.93
N GLU A 218 7.18 20.21 -13.51
CA GLU A 218 7.16 21.54 -14.14
C GLU A 218 8.49 22.30 -13.95
N ASN A 219 9.17 22.08 -12.82
CA ASN A 219 10.45 22.71 -12.50
C ASN A 219 11.68 21.90 -12.98
N GLY A 220 11.48 20.73 -13.58
CA GLY A 220 12.55 19.86 -14.07
C GLY A 220 12.59 19.78 -15.60
N HIS A 221 13.70 20.20 -16.21
CA HIS A 221 13.98 19.82 -17.61
C HIS A 221 13.97 18.30 -17.77
N PRO A 222 13.49 17.75 -18.91
CA PRO A 222 13.29 16.33 -19.08
C PRO A 222 14.63 15.59 -19.07
N VAL A 223 14.94 14.93 -17.96
CA VAL A 223 16.09 14.01 -17.86
C VAL A 223 15.66 12.66 -18.43
N GLN A 224 16.27 12.28 -19.56
CA GLN A 224 16.12 10.94 -20.13
C GLN A 224 16.60 9.87 -19.13
N PRO A 225 15.99 8.67 -19.10
CA PRO A 225 16.40 7.61 -18.17
C PRO A 225 17.80 7.09 -18.52
N LYS A 226 18.80 7.43 -17.71
CA LYS A 226 20.09 6.74 -17.72
C LYS A 226 19.98 5.44 -16.92
N ALA A 227 19.93 4.32 -17.62
CA ALA A 227 20.16 2.99 -17.08
C ALA A 227 21.62 2.88 -16.61
N GLU A 228 21.93 3.27 -15.37
CA GLU A 228 23.29 3.15 -14.84
C GLU A 228 23.31 3.01 -13.31
N LEU A 229 22.59 2.02 -12.79
CA LEU A 229 22.73 1.54 -11.40
C LEU A 229 22.69 0.01 -11.41
N LEU A 230 23.68 -0.65 -12.02
CA LEU A 230 23.95 -2.10 -11.84
C LEU A 230 25.34 -2.55 -12.35
N ARG A 231 26.31 -1.65 -12.56
CA ARG A 231 27.62 -1.99 -13.17
C ARG A 231 28.86 -1.80 -12.30
N THR A 232 28.71 -1.65 -11.00
CA THR A 232 29.84 -1.63 -10.04
C THR A 232 29.79 -2.82 -9.09
N ARG A 233 29.82 -4.03 -9.68
CA ARG A 233 30.15 -5.26 -8.94
C ARG A 233 30.63 -6.35 -9.90
N ASN A 234 31.64 -6.05 -10.71
CA ASN A 234 32.45 -7.06 -11.40
C ASN A 234 33.68 -6.44 -12.08
N ILE A 235 34.60 -5.87 -11.28
CA ILE A 235 36.00 -5.73 -11.69
C ILE A 235 36.84 -6.07 -10.47
N ASN A 236 37.20 -7.35 -10.35
CA ASN A 236 38.44 -7.82 -9.74
C ASN A 236 38.64 -9.31 -10.07
N LYS A 237 39.18 -9.57 -11.26
CA LYS A 237 40.05 -10.72 -11.53
C LYS A 237 40.76 -10.55 -12.87
N SER A 238 41.98 -10.03 -12.80
CA SER A 238 43.10 -10.25 -13.72
C SER A 238 44.21 -10.85 -12.83
N HIS A 239 45.08 -11.78 -13.21
CA HIS A 239 45.63 -12.28 -14.47
C HIS A 239 46.11 -13.73 -14.25
N GLU A 240 46.21 -14.55 -15.31
CA GLU A 240 47.43 -15.31 -15.65
C GLU A 240 47.34 -15.89 -17.09
N HIS A 241 48.50 -16.15 -17.68
CA HIS A 241 48.82 -16.14 -19.12
C HIS A 241 48.91 -17.55 -19.79
N GLY A 242 48.26 -17.71 -20.96
CA GLY A 242 48.68 -18.43 -22.20
C GLY A 242 48.91 -19.96 -22.22
N PRO A 243 49.15 -20.59 -23.41
CA PRO A 243 48.80 -20.22 -24.79
C PRO A 243 48.07 -21.35 -25.60
N ALA A 244 47.91 -21.13 -26.91
CA ALA A 244 46.90 -21.66 -27.85
C ALA A 244 47.20 -22.95 -28.65
N ALA A 245 46.16 -23.53 -29.26
CA ALA A 245 46.04 -24.19 -30.59
C ALA A 245 44.67 -24.94 -30.64
N GLY A 246 43.89 -25.12 -31.71
CA GLY A 246 43.92 -24.83 -33.15
C GLY A 246 42.81 -25.66 -33.83
N LYS A 247 42.35 -25.20 -35.02
CA LYS A 247 41.60 -25.93 -36.10
C LYS A 247 40.06 -26.12 -35.93
N GLU A 248 39.22 -25.54 -36.80
CA GLU A 248 38.77 -26.02 -38.15
C GLU A 248 37.53 -26.93 -37.99
N SER A 249 36.44 -26.98 -38.77
CA SER A 249 35.79 -26.25 -39.87
C SER A 249 34.41 -26.94 -40.07
N GLU A 250 33.57 -26.39 -40.95
CA GLU A 250 32.43 -27.02 -41.67
C GLU A 250 31.07 -27.19 -40.97
N ARG A 251 29.90 -27.08 -41.61
CA ARG A 251 29.42 -26.42 -42.85
C ARG A 251 27.91 -26.70 -42.95
N THR A 252 27.11 -25.73 -43.40
CA THR A 252 25.81 -25.88 -44.13
C THR A 252 24.60 -26.49 -43.37
N LYS A 253 23.32 -26.11 -43.58
CA LYS A 253 22.61 -25.55 -44.74
C LYS A 253 21.21 -25.01 -44.31
N MET A 254 20.81 -23.89 -44.92
CA MET A 254 19.49 -23.39 -45.40
C MET A 254 18.22 -24.26 -45.16
N ARG A 255 16.97 -23.77 -45.15
CA ARG A 255 16.25 -22.46 -45.24
C ARG A 255 14.74 -22.82 -45.32
N ASN A 256 13.87 -21.80 -45.17
CA ASN A 256 12.42 -21.68 -45.47
C ASN A 256 11.57 -21.65 -44.17
N ALA A 257 11.02 -20.53 -43.69
CA ALA A 257 10.17 -19.47 -44.28
C ALA A 257 8.77 -19.96 -44.66
N ASP A 258 7.78 -19.63 -43.80
CA ASP A 258 6.43 -19.18 -44.16
C ASP A 258 5.70 -18.72 -42.87
N THR A 259 5.47 -17.42 -42.72
CA THR A 259 4.21 -16.67 -42.96
C THR A 259 3.18 -16.75 -41.80
N THR A 260 2.90 -15.57 -41.25
CA THR A 260 2.01 -15.15 -40.14
C THR A 260 0.51 -15.25 -40.50
N PRO A 261 -0.48 -14.75 -39.70
CA PRO A 261 -0.55 -14.33 -38.29
C PRO A 261 -1.81 -14.94 -37.56
N THR A 262 -2.15 -14.40 -36.38
CA THR A 262 -3.43 -14.54 -35.61
C THR A 262 -3.46 -15.74 -34.65
N THR A 263 -3.58 -15.59 -33.34
CA THR A 263 -4.64 -14.88 -32.61
C THR A 263 -4.15 -14.47 -31.20
N SER A 264 -3.64 -13.24 -31.07
CA SER A 264 -3.32 -12.61 -29.78
C SER A 264 -4.43 -11.64 -29.37
N LEU A 265 -5.66 -12.12 -29.19
CA LEU A 265 -6.80 -11.23 -28.82
C LEU A 265 -7.88 -11.87 -27.92
N VAL A 266 -7.60 -12.97 -27.19
CA VAL A 266 -8.59 -13.58 -26.27
C VAL A 266 -8.13 -13.60 -24.80
N ARG A 267 -6.96 -13.04 -24.46
CA ARG A 267 -6.45 -13.03 -23.07
C ARG A 267 -6.78 -11.78 -22.23
N TRP A 268 -7.51 -10.81 -22.76
CA TRP A 268 -7.76 -9.53 -22.05
C TRP A 268 -9.22 -9.26 -21.66
N ILE A 269 -10.16 -10.18 -21.91
CA ILE A 269 -11.59 -9.96 -21.56
C ILE A 269 -11.96 -10.53 -20.17
N VAL A 270 -11.06 -11.24 -19.47
CA VAL A 270 -11.34 -11.78 -18.12
C VAL A 270 -10.72 -10.94 -16.99
N ALA A 271 -9.93 -9.91 -17.31
CA ALA A 271 -9.27 -9.07 -16.29
C ALA A 271 -10.06 -7.81 -15.88
N LEU A 272 -11.18 -7.50 -16.54
CA LEU A 272 -12.01 -6.32 -16.28
C LEU A 272 -13.34 -6.64 -15.57
N SER A 273 -13.60 -7.91 -15.26
CA SER A 273 -14.80 -8.37 -14.55
C SER A 273 -14.58 -8.72 -13.08
N PHE A 274 -13.38 -8.52 -12.53
CA PHE A 274 -13.13 -8.71 -11.08
C PHE A 274 -13.16 -7.42 -10.25
N LEU A 275 -13.35 -6.24 -10.86
CA LEU A 275 -13.54 -4.98 -10.13
C LEU A 275 -15.02 -4.59 -9.97
N ALA A 276 -15.94 -5.25 -10.68
CA ALA A 276 -17.39 -5.04 -10.57
C ALA A 276 -18.11 -6.18 -9.81
N MET A 277 -17.40 -7.21 -9.34
CA MET A 277 -17.99 -8.37 -8.67
C MET A 277 -17.59 -8.51 -7.19
N THR A 278 -17.22 -7.41 -6.54
CA THR A 278 -17.14 -7.31 -5.07
C THR A 278 -18.36 -6.62 -4.45
N VAL A 279 -19.31 -6.15 -5.27
CA VAL A 279 -20.62 -5.66 -4.83
C VAL A 279 -21.69 -6.77 -4.79
N ALA A 280 -21.41 -7.98 -5.31
CA ALA A 280 -22.40 -9.07 -5.41
C ALA A 280 -22.09 -10.37 -4.62
N VAL A 281 -21.00 -10.45 -3.84
CA VAL A 281 -20.69 -11.64 -3.01
C VAL A 281 -20.78 -11.34 -1.50
N GLY A 282 -21.10 -10.10 -1.13
CA GLY A 282 -21.42 -9.71 0.25
C GLY A 282 -22.82 -10.10 0.73
N LEU A 283 -23.56 -10.92 -0.03
CA LEU A 283 -24.91 -11.41 0.26
C LEU A 283 -24.97 -12.92 0.57
N PHE A 284 -23.83 -13.62 0.61
CA PHE A 284 -23.76 -15.04 0.97
C PHE A 284 -22.65 -15.34 1.99
N ALA A 285 -22.66 -14.59 3.10
CA ALA A 285 -22.04 -15.00 4.35
C ALA A 285 -22.86 -14.39 5.50
N MET A 286 -24.04 -14.98 5.74
CA MET A 286 -24.62 -15.04 7.08
C MET A 286 -23.76 -15.96 7.95
#